data_AF-A0A2I4GAT6-F1
#
_entry.id   AF-A0A2I4GAT6-F1
#
_cell.length_a   1.000
_cell.length_b   1.000
_cell.length_c   1.000
_cell.angle_alpha   90.00
_cell.angle_beta   90.00
_cell.angle_gamma   90.00
#
_symmetry.space_group_name_H-M   'P 1'
#
loop_
_entity.id
_entity.type
_entity.pdbx_description
1 polymer ?
#
loop_
_entity_poly.entity_id
_entity_poly.type
_entity_poly.pdbx_seq_one_letter_code
_entity_poly.pdbx_strand_id
1 'polypeptide(L)'
;MSRLLQLLYLSLIILISEFFHISHGDVGTAARYSSPYSPTQCFGSDPSQFPSSNLFAAAGDGIWDNGASCGRQYLVRCISASLPGTCVQGQTIQIRIIDYIGTAPSLPSVNGSTIVLSRTAFQTIANSSVVTSINIEFQQ
;
A
#
# COMPACT_ATOMS: atom_id res chain seq x y z
N MET A 1 44.51 28.06 -2.96
CA MET A 1 44.06 26.98 -2.05
C MET A 1 42.56 27.00 -1.78
N SER A 2 41.96 28.10 -1.32
CA SER A 2 40.52 28.15 -0.95
C SER A 2 39.54 27.76 -2.08
N ARG A 3 39.72 28.25 -3.32
CA ARG A 3 38.82 27.90 -4.45
C ARG A 3 38.91 26.44 -4.89
N LEU A 4 40.10 25.83 -4.82
CA LEU A 4 40.30 24.42 -5.15
C LEU A 4 39.60 23.52 -4.11
N LEU A 5 39.72 23.89 -2.83
CA LEU A 5 39.03 23.24 -1.72
C LEU A 5 37.49 23.32 -1.86
N GLN A 6 37.00 24.48 -2.29
CA GLN A 6 35.57 24.73 -2.50
C GLN A 6 35.03 23.90 -3.68
N LEU A 7 35.77 23.80 -4.79
CA LEU A 7 35.40 22.96 -5.93
C LEU A 7 35.40 21.46 -5.56
N LEU A 8 36.39 21.01 -4.79
CA LEU A 8 36.45 19.64 -4.27
C LEU A 8 35.25 19.33 -3.36
N TYR A 9 34.87 20.28 -2.50
CA TYR A 9 33.71 20.12 -1.61
C TYR A 9 32.39 20.04 -2.39
N LEU A 10 32.19 20.91 -3.40
CA LEU A 10 31.03 20.86 -4.30
C LEU A 10 30.96 19.55 -5.09
N SER A 11 32.09 19.06 -5.63
CA SER A 11 32.11 17.77 -6.34
C SER A 11 31.78 16.60 -5.42
N LEU A 12 32.22 16.65 -4.16
CA LEU A 12 31.92 15.62 -3.17
C LEU A 12 30.42 15.58 -2.82
N ILE A 13 29.78 16.75 -2.66
CA ILE A 13 28.33 16.83 -2.42
C ILE A 13 27.53 16.25 -3.59
N ILE A 14 27.90 16.57 -4.84
CA ILE A 14 27.21 16.04 -6.03
C ILE A 14 27.35 14.51 -6.09
N LEU A 15 28.56 13.98 -5.90
CA LEU A 15 28.80 12.53 -5.87
C LEU A 15 28.00 11.83 -4.76
N ILE A 16 27.89 12.45 -3.58
CA ILE A 16 27.10 11.92 -2.46
C ILE A 16 25.60 11.92 -2.80
N SER A 17 25.10 12.92 -3.53
CA SER A 17 23.68 13.00 -3.91
C SER A 17 23.20 11.85 -4.81
N GLU A 18 24.09 11.29 -5.63
CA GLU A 18 23.77 10.15 -6.50
C GLU A 18 23.58 8.84 -5.73
N PHE A 19 24.10 8.73 -4.51
CA PHE A 19 23.87 7.56 -3.64
C PHE A 19 22.54 7.60 -2.88
N PHE A 20 21.86 8.76 -2.86
CA PHE A 20 20.55 8.88 -2.25
C PHE A 20 19.47 8.59 -3.29
N HIS A 21 19.09 7.31 -3.39
CA HIS A 21 17.84 6.97 -4.06
C HIS A 21 16.67 7.49 -3.23
N ILE A 22 15.91 8.45 -3.77
CA ILE A 22 14.64 8.89 -3.19
C ILE A 22 13.66 7.71 -3.31
N SER A 23 13.33 7.08 -2.18
CA SER A 23 12.21 6.15 -2.12
C SER A 23 10.93 6.98 -2.18
N HIS A 24 10.14 6.82 -3.25
CA HIS A 24 8.87 7.53 -3.42
C HIS A 24 7.68 6.79 -2.79
N GLY A 25 7.92 5.65 -2.14
CA GLY A 25 6.90 4.87 -1.46
C GLY A 25 6.67 5.32 -0.01
N ASP A 26 5.40 5.52 0.33
CA ASP A 26 4.94 5.63 1.70
C ASP A 26 4.92 4.25 2.37
N VAL A 27 5.03 4.23 3.70
CA VAL A 27 4.95 3.00 4.49
C VAL A 27 3.68 2.98 5.32
N GLY A 28 3.10 1.80 5.46
CA GLY A 28 1.88 1.62 6.22
C GLY A 28 1.65 0.16 6.58
N THR A 29 0.45 -0.11 7.07
CA THR A 29 0.01 -1.47 7.38
C THR A 29 -1.11 -1.89 6.44
N ALA A 30 -1.14 -3.17 6.11
CA ALA A 30 -2.23 -3.77 5.38
C ALA A 30 -2.91 -4.88 6.17
N ALA A 31 -4.23 -4.84 6.18
CA ALA A 31 -5.08 -5.92 6.68
C ALA A 31 -5.79 -6.62 5.52
N ARG A 32 -6.49 -7.71 5.84
CA ARG A 32 -7.28 -8.51 4.91
C ARG A 32 -8.75 -8.11 5.00
N TYR A 33 -9.34 -7.84 3.85
CA TYR A 33 -10.76 -7.57 3.67
C TYR A 33 -11.54 -8.89 3.62
N SER A 34 -12.63 -8.99 4.38
CA SER A 34 -13.55 -10.12 4.36
C SER A 34 -14.79 -9.83 3.53
N SER A 35 -15.43 -10.88 2.98
CA SER A 35 -16.72 -10.76 2.32
C SER A 35 -17.82 -10.56 3.37
N PRO A 36 -18.91 -9.82 3.08
CA PRO A 36 -19.22 -9.14 1.80
C PRO A 36 -18.36 -7.89 1.57
N TYR A 37 -18.11 -7.56 0.30
CA TYR A 37 -17.36 -6.36 -0.12
C TYR A 37 -18.26 -5.23 -0.65
N SER A 38 -19.57 -5.45 -0.75
CA SER A 38 -20.54 -4.51 -1.29
C SER A 38 -21.73 -4.37 -0.31
N PRO A 39 -22.38 -3.20 -0.23
CA PRO A 39 -22.07 -1.96 -0.95
C PRO A 39 -20.77 -1.33 -0.49
N THR A 40 -20.12 -0.58 -1.38
CA THR A 40 -18.94 0.23 -1.03
C THR A 40 -19.29 1.71 -0.92
N GLN A 41 -18.42 2.45 -0.24
CA GLN A 41 -18.55 3.89 -0.14
C GLN A 41 -18.27 4.63 -1.46
N CYS A 42 -17.43 4.08 -2.34
CA CYS A 42 -17.06 4.76 -3.58
C CYS A 42 -18.11 4.59 -4.69
N PHE A 43 -18.63 3.38 -4.85
CA PHE A 43 -19.43 3.01 -6.04
C PHE A 43 -20.72 2.25 -5.68
N GLY A 44 -21.08 2.20 -4.39
CA GLY A 44 -22.32 1.58 -3.93
C GLY A 44 -22.37 0.09 -4.27
N SER A 45 -23.48 -0.35 -4.84
CA SER A 45 -23.73 -1.75 -5.19
C SER A 45 -23.38 -2.11 -6.64
N ASP A 46 -22.73 -1.23 -7.40
CA ASP A 46 -22.38 -1.51 -8.80
C ASP A 46 -21.33 -2.64 -8.88
N PRO A 47 -21.64 -3.82 -9.45
CA PRO A 47 -20.68 -4.91 -9.56
C PRO A 47 -19.50 -4.60 -10.49
N SER A 48 -19.61 -3.61 -11.39
CA SER A 48 -18.52 -3.21 -12.31
C SER A 48 -17.32 -2.58 -11.58
N GLN A 49 -17.49 -2.21 -10.31
CA GLN A 49 -16.43 -1.67 -9.48
C GLN A 49 -15.35 -2.69 -9.09
N PHE A 50 -15.61 -3.99 -9.24
CA PHE A 50 -14.63 -5.02 -8.89
C PHE A 50 -13.76 -5.35 -10.11
N PRO A 51 -12.43 -5.13 -10.06
CA PRO A 51 -11.53 -5.59 -11.11
C PRO A 51 -11.62 -7.11 -11.27
N SER A 52 -11.54 -7.62 -12.51
CA SER A 52 -11.58 -9.07 -12.78
C SER A 52 -10.44 -9.85 -12.10
N SER A 53 -9.32 -9.19 -11.82
CA SER A 53 -8.19 -9.72 -11.06
C SER A 53 -8.46 -9.86 -9.56
N ASN A 54 -9.56 -9.31 -9.06
CA ASN A 54 -9.84 -9.13 -7.64
C ASN A 54 -8.75 -8.35 -6.87
N LEU A 55 -7.93 -7.54 -7.56
CA LEU A 55 -6.93 -6.67 -6.93
C LEU A 55 -7.54 -5.32 -6.59
N PHE A 56 -8.19 -5.26 -5.44
CA PHE A 56 -8.83 -4.06 -4.92
C PHE A 56 -8.59 -3.94 -3.41
N ALA A 57 -8.91 -2.77 -2.85
CA ALA A 57 -8.80 -2.52 -1.42
C ALA A 57 -9.80 -1.48 -0.93
N ALA A 58 -10.01 -1.45 0.39
CA ALA A 58 -10.61 -0.33 1.09
C ALA A 58 -9.51 0.57 1.66
N ALA A 59 -9.72 1.87 1.62
CA ALA A 59 -8.84 2.87 2.22
C ALA A 59 -9.06 2.96 3.73
N GLY A 60 -7.97 3.02 4.49
CA GLY A 60 -7.99 3.47 5.89
C GLY A 60 -8.05 4.99 6.00
N ASP A 61 -8.27 5.50 7.21
CA ASP A 61 -8.42 6.94 7.47
C ASP A 61 -7.27 7.78 6.91
N GLY A 62 -6.04 7.29 7.03
CA GLY A 62 -4.83 8.00 6.61
C GLY A 62 -4.73 8.25 5.10
N ILE A 63 -5.42 7.45 4.27
CA ILE A 63 -5.40 7.61 2.81
C ILE A 63 -6.80 7.79 2.22
N TRP A 64 -7.87 7.87 3.03
CA TRP A 64 -9.23 7.97 2.51
C TRP A 64 -9.48 9.28 1.76
N ASP A 65 -8.88 10.37 2.26
CA ASP A 65 -8.91 11.69 1.63
C ASP A 65 -10.34 12.16 1.30
N ASN A 66 -11.26 11.97 2.25
CA ASN A 66 -12.69 12.30 2.11
C ASN A 66 -13.34 11.76 0.82
N GLY A 67 -12.91 10.59 0.37
CA GLY A 67 -13.41 9.93 -0.84
C GLY A 67 -12.67 10.29 -2.13
N ALA A 68 -11.73 11.24 -2.09
CA ALA A 68 -10.87 11.53 -3.23
C ALA A 68 -9.96 10.35 -3.62
N SER A 69 -9.80 9.36 -2.73
CA SER A 69 -9.11 8.11 -3.02
C SER A 69 -9.92 7.09 -3.82
N CYS A 70 -11.22 7.30 -4.03
CA CYS A 70 -12.03 6.40 -4.84
C CYS A 70 -11.47 6.25 -6.27
N GLY A 71 -11.22 5.01 -6.67
CA GLY A 71 -10.65 4.69 -7.97
C GLY A 71 -9.13 4.92 -8.10
N ARG A 72 -8.46 5.54 -7.12
CA ARG A 72 -6.99 5.64 -7.10
C ARG A 72 -6.39 4.24 -7.15
N GLN A 73 -5.28 4.13 -7.86
CA GLN A 73 -4.50 2.92 -7.93
C GLN A 73 -3.23 3.09 -7.11
N TYR A 74 -2.80 2.02 -6.46
CA TYR A 74 -1.54 1.99 -5.73
C TYR A 74 -0.75 0.77 -6.14
N LEU A 75 0.55 0.95 -6.33
CA LEU A 75 1.52 -0.14 -6.28
C LEU A 75 1.78 -0.47 -4.82
N VAL A 76 1.63 -1.73 -4.44
CA VAL A 76 1.74 -2.20 -3.05
C VAL A 76 2.64 -3.42 -2.99
N ARG A 77 3.55 -3.45 -2.03
CA ARG A 77 4.38 -4.63 -1.72
C ARG A 77 4.50 -4.88 -0.22
N CYS A 78 4.67 -6.14 0.17
CA CYS A 78 4.95 -6.51 1.55
C CYS A 78 6.43 -6.25 1.85
N ILE A 79 6.71 -5.54 2.95
CA ILE A 79 8.10 -5.25 3.39
C ILE A 79 8.47 -6.01 4.67
N SER A 80 7.51 -6.29 5.56
CA SER A 80 7.71 -7.14 6.73
C SER A 80 6.38 -7.63 7.33
N ALA A 81 6.45 -8.60 8.23
CA ALA A 81 5.31 -9.10 9.00
C ALA A 81 5.79 -9.63 10.36
N SER A 82 4.86 -9.92 11.27
CA SER A 82 5.18 -10.48 12.59
C SER A 82 5.80 -11.89 12.52
N LEU A 83 5.44 -12.67 11.50
CA LEU A 83 6.02 -13.99 11.25
C LEU A 83 7.08 -13.90 10.12
N PRO A 84 8.33 -14.31 10.36
CA PRO A 84 9.36 -14.36 9.32
C PRO A 84 8.95 -15.20 8.11
N GLY A 85 9.36 -14.80 6.91
CA GLY A 85 9.04 -15.52 5.67
C GLY A 85 7.62 -15.30 5.15
N THR A 86 6.82 -14.43 5.78
CA THR A 86 5.45 -14.12 5.32
C THR A 86 5.43 -13.38 3.97
N CYS A 87 6.28 -12.35 3.79
CA CYS A 87 6.25 -11.56 2.56
C CYS A 87 6.78 -12.35 1.35
N VAL A 88 6.08 -12.26 0.23
CA VAL A 88 6.58 -12.76 -1.06
C VAL A 88 7.61 -11.76 -1.58
N GLN A 89 8.87 -12.19 -1.65
CA GLN A 89 9.99 -11.31 -1.99
C GLN A 89 9.89 -10.79 -3.42
N GLY A 90 10.12 -9.48 -3.61
CA GLY A 90 10.08 -8.81 -4.91
C GLY A 90 8.68 -8.62 -5.52
N GLN A 91 7.62 -9.10 -4.85
CA GLN A 91 6.27 -9.03 -5.38
C GLN A 91 5.64 -7.67 -5.10
N THR A 92 5.31 -6.94 -6.17
CA THR A 92 4.53 -5.70 -6.14
C THR A 92 3.26 -5.89 -6.96
N ILE A 93 2.11 -5.46 -6.42
CA ILE A 93 0.82 -5.54 -7.10
C ILE A 93 0.22 -4.16 -7.27
N GLN A 94 -0.52 -3.94 -8.36
CA GLN A 94 -1.36 -2.76 -8.51
C GLN A 94 -2.77 -3.07 -8.00
N ILE A 95 -3.24 -2.30 -7.03
CA ILE A 95 -4.61 -2.41 -6.49
C ILE A 95 -5.40 -1.15 -6.84
N ARG A 96 -6.72 -1.26 -6.86
CA ARG A 96 -7.65 -0.13 -6.94
C ARG A 96 -8.40 0.07 -5.62
N ILE A 97 -8.49 1.31 -5.14
CA ILE A 97 -9.35 1.66 -4.01
C ILE A 97 -10.80 1.68 -4.47
N ILE A 98 -11.64 0.87 -3.84
CA ILE A 98 -13.07 0.79 -4.15
C ILE A 98 -13.96 1.11 -2.96
N ASP A 99 -13.41 1.28 -1.75
CA ASP A 99 -14.20 1.41 -0.53
C ASP A 99 -13.45 2.18 0.56
N TYR A 100 -14.17 2.53 1.64
CA TYR A 100 -13.66 3.13 2.86
C TYR A 100 -13.91 2.21 4.04
N ILE A 101 -12.87 1.92 4.83
CA ILE A 101 -12.98 0.95 5.92
C ILE A 101 -13.93 1.39 7.03
N GLY A 102 -14.10 2.70 7.26
CA GLY A 102 -14.97 3.22 8.33
C GLY A 102 -16.46 2.97 8.08
N THR A 103 -16.85 2.67 6.84
CA THR A 103 -18.25 2.37 6.45
C THR A 103 -18.38 1.03 5.75
N ALA A 104 -17.32 0.22 5.73
CA ALA A 104 -17.31 -1.06 5.06
C ALA A 104 -18.32 -2.03 5.69
N PRO A 105 -18.99 -2.88 4.90
CA PRO A 105 -20.00 -3.84 5.38
C PRO A 105 -19.40 -4.98 6.22
N SER A 106 -18.09 -5.17 6.19
CA SER A 106 -17.39 -6.20 6.96
C SER A 106 -16.15 -5.62 7.64
N LEU A 107 -15.79 -6.20 8.79
CA LEU A 107 -14.61 -5.78 9.52
C LEU A 107 -13.33 -6.32 8.86
N PRO A 108 -12.24 -5.53 8.87
CA PRO A 108 -10.93 -6.00 8.47
C PRO A 108 -10.39 -7.00 9.49
N SER A 109 -9.36 -7.77 9.12
CA SER A 109 -8.65 -8.64 10.06
C SER A 109 -7.95 -7.87 11.20
N VAL A 110 -7.58 -6.61 10.98
CA VAL A 110 -7.06 -5.68 11.99
C VAL A 110 -7.57 -4.27 11.68
N ASN A 111 -8.11 -3.58 12.69
CA ASN A 111 -8.57 -2.20 12.58
C ASN A 111 -7.42 -1.20 12.46
N GLY A 112 -7.70 -0.02 11.90
CA GLY A 112 -6.71 1.07 11.80
C GLY A 112 -5.58 0.80 10.81
N SER A 113 -5.76 -0.13 9.87
CA SER A 113 -4.78 -0.37 8.81
C SER A 113 -4.85 0.70 7.73
N THR A 114 -3.70 1.06 7.14
CA THR A 114 -3.61 2.04 6.06
C THR A 114 -4.38 1.59 4.82
N ILE A 115 -4.20 0.32 4.41
CA ILE A 115 -4.88 -0.28 3.26
C ILE A 115 -5.51 -1.61 3.69
N VAL A 116 -6.78 -1.84 3.39
CA VAL A 116 -7.42 -3.14 3.64
C VAL A 116 -7.58 -3.87 2.31
N LEU A 117 -6.63 -4.75 2.02
CA LEU A 117 -6.52 -5.47 0.75
C LEU A 117 -7.59 -6.55 0.64
N SER A 118 -8.15 -6.74 -0.55
CA SER A 118 -8.95 -7.93 -0.85
C SER A 118 -8.18 -9.21 -0.48
N ARG A 119 -8.89 -10.31 -0.23
CA ARG A 119 -8.25 -11.60 0.06
C ARG A 119 -7.22 -11.98 -1.00
N THR A 120 -7.55 -11.80 -2.28
CA THR A 120 -6.66 -12.10 -3.42
C THR A 120 -5.42 -11.21 -3.40
N ALA A 121 -5.59 -9.90 -3.20
CA ALA A 121 -4.46 -8.96 -3.16
C ALA A 121 -3.53 -9.26 -1.97
N PHE A 122 -4.08 -9.51 -0.78
CA PHE A 122 -3.30 -9.85 0.41
C PHE A 122 -2.48 -11.14 0.20
N GLN A 123 -3.10 -12.19 -0.32
CA GLN A 123 -2.44 -13.49 -0.55
C GLN A 123 -1.40 -13.45 -1.66
N THR A 124 -1.49 -12.49 -2.57
CA THR A 124 -0.49 -12.33 -3.64
C THR A 124 0.84 -11.81 -3.10
N ILE A 125 0.82 -10.91 -2.09
CA ILE A 125 2.05 -10.32 -1.51
C ILE A 125 2.46 -10.93 -0.17
N ALA A 126 1.61 -11.73 0.46
CA ALA A 126 1.89 -12.41 1.74
C ALA A 126 1.42 -13.87 1.73
N ASN A 127 2.37 -14.79 1.91
CA ASN A 127 2.17 -16.23 1.96
C ASN A 127 1.88 -16.72 3.40
N SER A 128 0.83 -16.18 4.02
CA SER A 128 0.37 -16.67 5.32
C SER A 128 -1.11 -16.38 5.53
N SER A 129 -1.83 -17.43 5.95
CA SER A 129 -3.24 -17.33 6.36
C SER A 129 -3.40 -16.94 7.84
N VAL A 130 -2.32 -17.06 8.63
CA VAL A 130 -2.34 -16.86 10.08
C VAL A 130 -2.13 -15.40 10.46
N VAL A 131 -1.29 -14.69 9.71
CA VAL A 131 -1.08 -13.25 9.95
C VAL A 131 -2.36 -12.47 9.62
N THR A 132 -2.67 -11.51 10.47
CA THR A 132 -3.83 -10.63 10.34
C THR A 132 -3.45 -9.24 9.81
N SER A 133 -2.16 -8.89 9.85
CA SER A 133 -1.63 -7.64 9.32
C SER A 133 -0.19 -7.84 8.82
N ILE A 134 0.19 -7.06 7.82
CA ILE A 134 1.55 -6.97 7.25
C ILE A 134 1.95 -5.50 7.14
N ASN A 135 3.25 -5.23 7.18
CA ASN A 135 3.76 -3.91 6.85
C ASN A 135 3.98 -3.85 5.34
N ILE A 136 3.53 -2.75 4.74
CA ILE A 136 3.61 -2.52 3.30
C ILE A 136 4.36 -1.24 2.98
N GLU A 137 4.97 -1.22 1.81
CA GLU A 137 5.27 0.01 1.09
C GLU A 137 4.23 0.16 -0.01
N PHE A 138 3.77 1.39 -0.24
CA PHE A 138 2.84 1.72 -1.30
C PHE A 138 3.13 3.08 -1.94
N GLN A 139 2.80 3.21 -3.22
CA GLN A 139 2.91 4.46 -3.97
C GLN A 139 1.80 4.55 -5.02
N GLN A 140 1.33 5.76 -5.30
CA GLN A 140 0.29 6.01 -6.31
C GLN A 140 0.87 5.95 -7.73
#